data_AF-A0A2H5Y556-F1
#
_entry.id   AF-A0A2H5Y556-F1
#
_cell.length_a   1.000
_cell.length_b   1.000
_cell.length_c   1.000
_cell.angle_alpha   90.00
_cell.angle_beta   90.00
_cell.angle_gamma   90.00
#
_symmetry.space_group_name_H-M   'P 1'
#
loop_
_entity.id
_entity.type
_entity.pdbx_description
1 polymer ?
#
loop_
_entity_poly.entity_id
_entity_poly.type
_entity_poly.pdbx_seq_one_letter_code
_entity_poly.pdbx_strand_id
1 'polypeptide(L)'
;MNWEDFLTFRRMITPYLIQVLFWIGVALSVLVGCAILFGGVAGIGGVGRRDGAGSVLGALCLSPLVVILGILVSRIYAELLIVTFRISETLTDIRELLERQRQTGA
;
A
#
# COMPACT_ATOMS: atom_id res chain seq x y z
N MET A 1 -2.87 28.74 5.07
CA MET A 1 -2.20 27.44 5.32
C MET A 1 -1.12 27.32 4.27
N ASN A 2 0.13 27.58 4.64
CA ASN A 2 1.23 27.70 3.68
C ASN A 2 1.66 26.31 3.23
N TRP A 3 1.47 26.02 1.95
CA TRP A 3 1.79 24.74 1.29
C TRP A 3 3.30 24.52 1.16
N GLU A 4 4.09 25.57 1.43
CA GLU A 4 5.52 25.63 1.26
C GLU A 4 6.28 24.78 2.28
N ASP A 5 5.78 24.67 3.53
CA ASP A 5 6.37 23.77 4.54
C ASP A 5 6.22 22.28 4.16
N PHE A 6 5.20 21.94 3.36
CA PHE A 6 5.04 20.58 2.82
C PHE A 6 6.00 20.29 1.66
N LEU A 7 6.43 21.32 0.92
CA LEU A 7 7.37 21.16 -0.19
C LEU A 7 8.83 21.30 0.24
N THR A 8 9.10 21.84 1.43
CA THR A 8 10.47 22.11 1.92
C THR A 8 11.18 20.85 2.48
N PHE A 9 10.60 19.65 2.35
CA PHE A 9 11.24 18.36 2.73
C PHE A 9 11.75 18.29 4.20
N ARG A 10 11.36 19.26 5.04
CA ARG A 10 11.87 19.46 6.40
C ARG A 10 11.22 18.52 7.42
N ARG A 11 10.08 17.94 7.03
CA ARG A 11 9.36 16.91 7.74
C ARG A 11 9.23 15.74 6.77
N MET A 12 9.58 14.52 7.18
CA MET A 12 9.32 13.34 6.35
C MET A 12 7.80 13.20 6.15
N ILE A 13 7.30 13.72 5.03
CA ILE A 13 5.92 13.53 4.57
C ILE A 13 5.74 12.12 4.03
N THR A 14 6.84 11.49 3.62
CA THR A 14 6.88 10.16 3.03
C THR A 14 6.13 9.08 3.82
N PRO A 15 6.31 8.91 5.15
CA PRO A 15 5.52 7.93 5.91
C PRO A 15 4.01 8.19 5.85
N TYR A 16 3.57 9.45 5.83
CA TYR A 16 2.15 9.80 5.69
C TYR A 16 1.64 9.60 4.26
N LEU A 17 2.42 9.95 3.25
CA LEU A 17 2.11 9.71 1.84
C LEU A 17 1.92 8.21 1.55
N ILE A 18 2.79 7.36 2.10
CA ILE A 18 2.69 5.90 1.95
C ILE A 18 1.40 5.36 2.61
N GLN A 19 0.95 5.92 3.74
CA GLN A 19 -0.33 5.55 4.36
C GLN A 19 -1.52 5.88 3.46
N VAL A 20 -1.49 7.04 2.77
CA VAL A 20 -2.55 7.40 1.79
C VAL A 20 -2.52 6.45 0.60
N LEU A 21 -1.33 6.13 0.07
CA LEU A 21 -1.16 5.13 -0.99
C LEU A 21 -1.66 3.73 -0.60
N PHE A 22 -1.45 3.32 0.66
CA PHE A 22 -1.98 2.05 1.18
C PHE A 22 -3.52 2.01 1.10
N TRP A 23 -4.20 3.06 1.55
CA TRP A 23 -5.66 3.13 1.46
C TRP A 23 -6.16 3.09 0.03
N ILE A 24 -5.45 3.73 -0.91
CA ILE A 24 -5.74 3.64 -2.35
C ILE A 24 -5.54 2.20 -2.85
N GLY A 25 -4.47 1.52 -2.44
CA GLY A 25 -4.21 0.12 -2.79
C GLY A 25 -5.28 -0.84 -2.27
N VAL A 26 -5.76 -0.63 -1.05
CA VAL A 26 -6.89 -1.38 -0.47
C VAL A 26 -8.20 -1.08 -1.22
N ALA A 27 -8.47 0.18 -1.55
CA ALA A 27 -9.63 0.53 -2.36
C ALA A 27 -9.59 -0.15 -3.74
N LEU A 28 -8.41 -0.19 -4.37
CA LEU A 28 -8.21 -0.86 -5.65
C LEU A 28 -8.39 -2.38 -5.53
N SER A 29 -7.88 -3.02 -4.48
CA SER A 29 -8.06 -4.48 -4.30
C SER A 29 -9.54 -4.86 -4.13
N VAL A 30 -10.30 -4.03 -3.41
CA VAL A 30 -11.76 -4.19 -3.29
C VAL A 30 -12.44 -3.96 -4.64
N LEU A 31 -12.08 -2.91 -5.39
CA LEU A 31 -12.64 -2.65 -6.72
C LEU A 31 -12.38 -3.79 -7.70
N VAL A 32 -11.16 -4.35 -7.71
CA VAL A 32 -10.79 -5.50 -8.55
C VAL A 32 -11.60 -6.73 -8.14
N GLY A 33 -11.75 -7.01 -6.85
CA GLY A 33 -12.59 -8.10 -6.36
C GLY A 33 -14.05 -7.96 -6.79
N CYS A 34 -14.62 -6.75 -6.66
CA CYS A 34 -15.97 -6.46 -7.14
C CYS A 34 -16.09 -6.63 -8.66
N ALA A 35 -15.12 -6.14 -9.43
CA ALA A 35 -15.11 -6.29 -10.88
C ALA A 35 -15.08 -7.77 -11.32
N ILE A 36 -14.34 -8.62 -10.60
CA ILE A 36 -14.32 -10.07 -10.84
C ILE A 36 -15.67 -10.71 -10.52
N LEU A 37 -16.34 -10.31 -9.42
CA LEU A 37 -17.68 -10.81 -9.08
C LEU A 37 -18.71 -10.41 -10.14
N PHE A 38 -18.80 -9.13 -10.48
CA PHE A 38 -19.76 -8.65 -11.47
C PHE A 38 -19.45 -9.16 -12.88
N GLY A 39 -18.17 -9.25 -13.25
CA GLY A 39 -17.74 -9.79 -14.53
C GLY A 39 -18.03 -11.28 -14.69
N GLY A 40 -17.91 -12.06 -13.61
CA GLY A 40 -18.25 -13.48 -13.58
C GLY A 40 -19.75 -13.75 -13.62
N VAL A 41 -20.56 -12.91 -12.97
CA VAL A 41 -22.03 -13.03 -12.95
C VAL A 41 -22.65 -12.55 -14.26
N ALA A 42 -22.17 -11.43 -14.83
CA ALA A 42 -22.73 -10.84 -16.04
C ALA A 42 -22.27 -11.53 -17.33
N GLY A 43 -21.29 -12.44 -17.26
CA GLY A 43 -20.72 -13.13 -18.43
C GLY A 43 -19.90 -12.24 -19.37
N ILE A 44 -19.61 -11.00 -18.95
CA ILE A 44 -18.92 -9.95 -19.75
C ILE A 44 -17.40 -10.02 -19.54
N GLY A 45 -16.92 -10.70 -18.50
CA GLY A 45 -15.49 -10.82 -18.17
C GLY A 45 -14.84 -12.05 -18.81
N GLY A 46 -13.88 -11.87 -19.71
CA GLY A 46 -13.14 -12.93 -20.42
C GLY A 46 -12.27 -13.87 -19.57
N VAL A 47 -12.46 -13.94 -18.25
CA VAL A 47 -11.80 -14.90 -17.36
C VAL A 47 -12.60 -16.20 -17.36
N GLY A 48 -12.38 -17.00 -18.41
CA GLY A 48 -12.97 -18.33 -18.53
C GLY A 48 -14.02 -18.42 -19.63
N ARG A 49 -13.55 -18.70 -20.85
CA ARG A 49 -14.36 -19.26 -21.94
C ARG A 49 -14.85 -20.67 -21.58
N ARG A 50 -15.66 -20.80 -20.53
CA ARG A 50 -16.44 -22.01 -20.26
C ARG A 50 -17.88 -21.57 -20.08
N ASP A 51 -18.67 -21.87 -21.10
CA ASP A 51 -20.11 -21.74 -21.11
C ASP A 51 -20.71 -22.40 -19.85
N GLY A 52 -21.55 -21.65 -19.14
CA GLY A 52 -22.43 -22.16 -18.09
C GLY A 52 -21.80 -22.34 -16.70
N ALA A 53 -22.48 -21.79 -15.68
CA ALA A 53 -22.40 -22.03 -14.22
C ALA A 53 -21.01 -22.04 -13.52
N GLY A 54 -19.99 -22.70 -14.07
CA GLY A 54 -18.64 -22.78 -13.54
C GLY A 54 -17.89 -21.45 -13.51
N SER A 55 -18.20 -20.51 -14.41
CA SER A 55 -17.64 -19.15 -14.38
C SER A 55 -18.16 -18.35 -13.18
N VAL A 56 -19.46 -18.47 -12.86
CA VAL A 56 -20.09 -17.81 -11.72
C VAL A 56 -19.58 -18.39 -10.40
N LEU A 57 -19.53 -19.73 -10.30
CA LEU A 57 -18.99 -20.43 -9.13
C LEU A 57 -17.49 -20.13 -8.93
N GLY A 58 -16.73 -20.07 -10.03
CA GLY A 58 -15.32 -19.70 -10.00
C GLY A 58 -15.11 -18.26 -9.52
N ALA A 59 -15.90 -17.30 -10.03
CA ALA A 59 -15.81 -15.91 -9.61
C ALA A 59 -16.19 -15.71 -8.13
N LEU A 60 -17.21 -16.41 -7.63
CA LEU A 60 -17.67 -16.33 -6.25
C LEU A 60 -16.62 -16.86 -5.26
N CYS A 61 -15.93 -17.95 -5.60
CA CYS A 61 -14.86 -18.50 -4.76
C CYS A 61 -13.54 -17.72 -4.91
N LEU A 62 -13.20 -17.25 -6.11
CA LEU A 62 -11.90 -16.62 -6.37
C LEU A 62 -11.85 -15.17 -5.92
N SER A 63 -12.96 -14.42 -6.02
CA SER A 63 -12.96 -12.99 -5.69
C SER A 63 -12.59 -12.68 -4.23
N PRO A 64 -13.19 -13.32 -3.20
CA PRO A 64 -12.81 -13.07 -1.82
C PRO A 64 -11.33 -13.38 -1.56
N LEU A 65 -10.82 -14.42 -2.22
CA LEU A 65 -9.43 -14.85 -2.13
C LEU A 65 -8.47 -13.79 -2.70
N VAL A 66 -8.83 -13.20 -3.85
CA VAL A 66 -8.09 -12.11 -4.49
C VAL A 66 -8.12 -10.83 -3.64
N VAL A 67 -9.27 -10.48 -3.03
CA VAL A 67 -9.38 -9.30 -2.15
C VAL A 67 -8.49 -9.48 -0.91
N ILE A 68 -8.57 -10.63 -0.24
CA ILE A 68 -7.78 -10.91 0.96
C ILE A 68 -6.29 -10.88 0.64
N LEU A 69 -5.85 -11.55 -0.44
CA LEU A 69 -4.46 -11.51 -0.88
C LEU A 69 -4.03 -10.10 -1.29
N GLY A 70 -4.88 -9.34 -1.98
CA GLY A 70 -4.60 -7.97 -2.37
C GLY A 70 -4.39 -7.04 -1.17
N ILE A 71 -5.23 -7.17 -0.13
CA ILE A 71 -5.06 -6.42 1.13
C ILE A 71 -3.78 -6.85 1.86
N LEU A 72 -3.50 -8.15 1.91
CA LEU A 72 -2.31 -8.69 2.58
C LEU A 72 -1.02 -8.21 1.89
N VAL A 73 -0.95 -8.29 0.57
CA VAL A 73 0.20 -7.81 -0.20
C VAL A 73 0.35 -6.30 -0.05
N SER A 74 -0.75 -5.54 -0.10
CA SER A 74 -0.73 -4.09 0.11
C SER A 74 -0.18 -3.72 1.49
N ARG A 75 -0.55 -4.47 2.55
CA ARG A 75 -0.02 -4.32 3.92
C ARG A 75 1.49 -4.54 3.95
N ILE A 76 1.95 -5.68 3.45
CA ILE A 76 3.37 -6.05 3.45
C ILE A 76 4.20 -4.99 2.71
N TYR A 77 3.74 -4.58 1.53
CA TYR A 77 4.45 -3.60 0.72
C TYR A 77 4.51 -2.22 1.40
N ALA A 78 3.40 -1.76 1.98
CA ALA A 78 3.36 -0.50 2.72
C ALA A 78 4.26 -0.51 3.96
N GLU A 79 4.29 -1.62 4.69
CA GLU A 79 5.12 -1.78 5.89
C GLU A 79 6.62 -1.77 5.54
N LEU A 80 7.02 -2.49 4.48
CA LEU A 80 8.40 -2.48 4.00
C LEU A 80 8.84 -1.07 3.57
N LEU A 81 7.99 -0.34 2.84
CA LEU A 81 8.28 1.04 2.43
C LEU A 81 8.46 1.97 3.64
N ILE A 82 7.55 1.93 4.61
CA ILE A 82 7.64 2.76 5.83
C ILE A 82 8.90 2.42 6.64
N VAL A 83 9.24 1.14 6.77
CA VAL A 83 10.42 0.68 7.51
C VAL A 83 11.71 1.24 6.90
N THR A 84 11.85 1.24 5.57
CA THR A 84 13.03 1.82 4.91
C THR A 84 13.21 3.31 5.22
N PHE A 85 12.12 4.09 5.20
CA PHE A 85 12.18 5.51 5.56
C PHE A 85 12.49 5.72 7.04
N ARG A 86 11.89 4.92 7.93
CA ARG A 86 12.18 4.96 9.37
C ARG A 86 13.65 4.69 9.68
N ILE A 87 14.27 3.73 8.99
CA ILE A 87 15.70 3.43 9.15
C ILE A 87 16.54 4.66 8.77
N SER A 88 16.18 5.36 7.69
CA SER A 88 16.87 6.58 7.28
C SER A 88 16.75 7.72 8.29
N GLU A 89 15.58 7.91 8.92
CA GLU A 89 15.42 8.87 10.01
C GLU A 89 16.30 8.50 11.20
N THR A 90 16.27 7.23 11.59
CA THR A 90 17.01 6.72 12.76
C THR A 90 18.52 6.90 12.57
N LEU A 91 19.05 6.65 11.38
CA LEU A 91 20.47 6.92 11.07
C LEU A 91 20.80 8.42 11.16
N THR A 92 19.91 9.28 10.68
CA THR A 92 20.10 10.74 10.74
C THR A 92 20.15 11.22 12.19
N ASP A 93 19.28 10.69 13.03
CA ASP A 93 19.20 11.00 14.47
C ASP A 93 20.47 10.55 15.22
N ILE A 94 20.94 9.32 14.97
CA ILE A 94 22.21 8.82 15.55
C ILE A 94 23.40 9.69 15.14
N ARG A 95 23.45 10.12 13.87
CA ARG A 95 24.52 11.02 13.39
C ARG A 95 24.51 12.35 14.15
N GLU A 96 23.34 12.95 14.32
CA GLU A 96 23.21 14.23 15.06
C GLU A 96 23.61 14.08 16.54
N LEU A 97 23.20 12.98 17.18
CA LEU A 97 23.56 12.67 18.57
C LEU A 97 25.09 12.54 18.75
N LEU A 98 25.77 11.86 17.83
CA LEU A 98 27.23 11.72 17.86
C LEU A 98 27.96 13.05 17.62
N GLU A 99 27.46 13.90 16.70
CA GLU A 99 28.01 15.23 16.47
C GLU A 99 27.90 16.12 17.72
N ARG A 100 26.76 16.07 18.43
CA ARG A 100 26.57 16.80 19.69
C ARG A 100 27.51 16.31 20.80
N GLN A 101 27.68 14.99 20.93
CA GLN A 101 28.61 14.42 21.92
C GLN A 101 30.07 14.83 21.64
N ARG A 102 30.46 14.92 20.37
CA ARG A 102 31.81 15.38 20.01
C ARG A 102 32.06 16.84 20.40
N GLN A 103 31.02 17.68 20.37
CA GLN A 103 31.10 19.09 20.77
C GLN A 103 31.10 19.31 22.29
N THR A 104 30.54 18.38 23.06
CA THR A 104 30.57 18.43 24.54
C THR A 104 31.76 17.69 25.14
N GLY A 105 32.40 16.80 24.37
CA GLY A 105 33.62 16.08 24.75
C GLY A 105 34.93 16.73 24.30
N ALA A 106 34.88 17.89 23.63
CA ALA A 106 36.02 18.76 23.30
C ALA A 106 35.93 20.04 24.13
#